data_AF-A0A2D6AP69-F1
#
_entry.id   AF-A0A2D6AP69-F1
#
_cell.length_a   1.000
_cell.length_b   1.000
_cell.length_c   1.000
_cell.angle_alpha   90.00
_cell.angle_beta   90.00
_cell.angle_gamma   90.00
#
_symmetry.space_group_name_H-M   'P 1'
#
loop_
_entity.id
_entity.type
_entity.pdbx_description
1 polymer ?
#
loop_
_entity_poly.entity_id
_entity_poly.type
_entity_poly.pdbx_seq_one_letter_code
_entity_poly.pdbx_strand_id
1 'polypeptide(L)'
;MIQPEELINFILSIVFISYLLYLIRVQSRSIKTFWFLGILMIFISQIFTILEGYMYPDLFNLIEHITTCLASIFILVSVYKKELFWSR
;
A
#
# COMPACT_ATOMS: atom_id res chain seq x y z
N MET A 1 1.63 -1.67 -21.64
CA MET A 1 1.04 -0.38 -22.08
C MET A 1 0.56 0.28 -20.82
N ILE A 2 1.05 1.48 -20.49
CA ILE A 2 0.60 2.18 -19.28
C ILE A 2 -0.85 2.60 -19.50
N GLN A 3 -1.73 2.15 -18.62
CA GLN A 3 -3.12 2.57 -18.63
C GLN A 3 -3.21 3.94 -17.93
N PRO A 4 -3.85 4.97 -18.52
CA PRO A 4 -3.99 6.28 -17.87
C PRO A 4 -4.57 6.20 -16.45
N GLU A 5 -5.41 5.19 -16.18
CA GLU A 5 -6.01 4.90 -14.89
C GLU A 5 -4.96 4.52 -13.84
N GLU A 6 -3.92 3.74 -14.20
CA GLU A 6 -2.83 3.35 -13.29
C GLU A 6 -2.03 4.56 -12.83
N LEU A 7 -1.75 5.49 -13.76
CA LEU A 7 -1.04 6.72 -13.44
C LEU A 7 -1.86 7.61 -12.50
N ILE A 8 -3.17 7.73 -12.74
CA ILE A 8 -4.08 8.47 -11.86
C ILE A 8 -4.13 7.81 -10.47
N ASN A 9 -4.27 6.49 -10.42
CA ASN A 9 -4.29 5.73 -9.16
C ASN A 9 -3.00 5.93 -8.36
N PHE A 10 -1.86 5.98 -9.02
CA PHE A 10 -0.59 6.26 -8.38
C PHE A 10 -0.49 7.67 -7.81
N ILE A 11 -0.89 8.69 -8.59
CA ILE A 11 -0.91 10.08 -8.11
C ILE A 11 -1.84 10.21 -6.91
N LEU A 12 -3.03 9.62 -6.97
CA LEU A 12 -3.97 9.59 -5.85
C LEU A 12 -3.36 8.89 -4.63
N SER A 13 -2.71 7.74 -4.82
CA SER A 13 -2.11 7.00 -3.71
C SER A 13 -0.90 7.71 -3.10
N ILE A 14 -0.17 8.56 -3.84
CA ILE A 14 0.81 9.50 -3.28
C ILE A 14 0.13 10.54 -2.37
N VAL A 15 -0.98 11.14 -2.81
CA VAL A 15 -1.73 12.11 -1.98
C VAL A 15 -2.26 11.43 -0.72
N PHE A 16 -2.86 10.25 -0.85
CA PHE A 16 -3.38 9.48 0.28
C PHE A 16 -2.29 9.05 1.25
N ILE A 17 -1.15 8.53 0.78
CA ILE A 17 -0.08 8.11 1.69
C ILE A 17 0.53 9.30 2.43
N SER A 18 0.65 10.45 1.77
CA SER A 18 1.13 11.69 2.39
C SER A 18 0.19 12.16 3.50
N TYR A 19 -1.12 12.13 3.24
CA TYR A 19 -2.15 12.42 4.24
C TYR A 19 -2.13 11.42 5.40
N LEU A 20 -1.93 10.13 5.10
CA LEU A 20 -1.82 9.07 6.10
C LEU A 20 -0.59 9.23 7.00
N LEU A 21 0.56 9.57 6.43
CA LEU A 21 1.79 9.87 7.18
C LEU A 21 1.59 11.10 8.07
N TYR A 22 0.86 12.12 7.59
CA TYR A 22 0.49 13.28 8.41
C TYR A 22 -0.39 12.86 9.61
N LEU A 23 -1.44 12.08 9.38
CA LEU A 23 -2.31 11.58 10.46
C LEU A 23 -1.55 10.72 11.47
N ILE A 24 -0.64 9.86 11.00
CA ILE A 24 0.20 9.00 11.85
C ILE A 24 1.19 9.81 12.69
N ARG A 25 1.72 10.91 12.15
CA ARG A 25 2.57 11.83 12.93
C ARG A 25 1.80 12.43 14.11
N VAL A 26 0.51 12.68 13.95
CA VAL A 26 -0.38 13.13 15.03
C VAL A 26 -0.74 11.97 15.98
N GLN A 27 -0.83 10.74 15.46
CA GLN A 27 -1.23 9.53 16.18
C GLN A 27 -0.10 8.47 16.20
N SER A 28 0.93 8.72 17.03
CA SER A 28 2.20 7.97 17.09
C SER A 28 2.10 6.43 17.20
N ARG A 29 1.00 5.89 17.76
CA ARG A 29 0.81 4.43 17.89
C ARG A 29 0.47 3.72 16.57
N SER A 30 -0.04 4.44 15.56
CA SER A 30 -0.58 3.83 14.33
C SER A 30 0.50 3.28 13.38
N ILE A 31 1.73 3.81 13.43
CA ILE A 31 2.80 3.42 12.48
C ILE A 31 3.29 1.98 12.64
N LYS A 32 3.13 1.38 13.82
CA LYS A 32 3.59 0.02 14.13
C LYS A 32 2.52 -1.05 13.91
N THR A 33 1.38 -0.67 13.33
CA THR A 33 0.25 -1.57 13.10
C THR A 33 0.44 -2.36 11.81
N PHE A 34 -0.07 -3.59 11.80
CA PHE A 34 -0.14 -4.39 10.58
C PHE A 34 -1.05 -3.72 9.53
N TRP A 35 -2.02 -2.91 9.98
CA TRP A 35 -2.84 -2.11 9.07
C TRP A 35 -1.99 -1.16 8.22
N PHE A 36 -1.14 -0.35 8.87
CA PHE A 36 -0.29 0.59 8.16
C PHE A 36 0.67 -0.11 7.21
N LEU A 37 1.26 -1.23 7.64
CA LEU A 37 2.14 -2.03 6.80
C LEU A 37 1.42 -2.58 5.56
N GLY A 38 0.15 -2.98 5.70
CA GLY A 38 -0.70 -3.38 4.58
C GLY A 38 -0.92 -2.25 3.57
N ILE A 39 -1.26 -1.05 4.05
CA ILE A 39 -1.43 0.13 3.19
C ILE A 39 -0.11 0.49 2.47
N LEU A 40 1.02 0.42 3.18
CA LEU A 40 2.33 0.66 2.59
C LEU A 40 2.65 -0.34 1.46
N MET A 41 2.29 -1.62 1.64
CA MET A 41 2.48 -2.65 0.60
C MET A 41 1.60 -2.40 -0.63
N ILE A 42 0.37 -1.91 -0.46
CA ILE A 42 -0.48 -1.49 -1.60
C ILE A 42 0.19 -0.36 -2.38
N PHE A 43 0.73 0.65 -1.67
CA PHE A 43 1.42 1.75 -2.33
C PHE A 43 2.67 1.28 -3.09
N ILE A 44 3.46 0.39 -2.50
CA ILE A 44 4.61 -0.23 -3.15
C ILE A 44 4.17 -1.03 -4.39
N SER A 45 3.05 -1.75 -4.32
CA SER A 45 2.49 -2.47 -5.47
C SER A 45 2.18 -1.54 -6.64
N GLN A 46 1.59 -0.37 -6.38
CA GLN A 46 1.29 0.63 -7.43
C GLN A 46 2.55 1.17 -8.13
N ILE A 47 3.67 1.26 -7.40
CA ILE A 47 4.97 1.61 -8.02
C ILE A 47 5.38 0.53 -9.02
N PHE A 48 5.20 -0.75 -8.66
CA PHE A 48 5.57 -1.86 -9.53
C PHE A 48 4.65 -1.99 -10.75
N THR A 49 3.36 -1.72 -10.61
CA THR A 49 2.42 -1.62 -11.76
C THR A 49 2.89 -0.60 -12.79
N ILE A 50 3.33 0.57 -12.32
CA ILE A 50 3.88 1.58 -13.24
C ILE A 50 5.18 1.11 -13.87
N LEU A 51 6.10 0.54 -13.08
CA LEU A 51 7.40 0.07 -13.57
C LEU A 51 7.26 -1.06 -14.58
N GLU A 52 6.29 -1.95 -14.42
CA GLU A 52 5.91 -2.98 -15.40
C GLU A 52 5.64 -2.35 -16.77
N GLY A 53 4.95 -1.20 -16.78
CA GLY A 53 4.66 -0.44 -18.00
C GLY A 53 5.89 0.16 -18.71
N TYR A 54 7.05 0.21 -18.05
CA TYR A 54 8.29 0.80 -18.58
C TYR A 54 9.42 -0.20 -18.86
N MET A 55 9.65 -1.18 -17.99
CA MET A 55 10.79 -2.09 -18.07
C MET A 55 10.50 -3.43 -17.39
N TYR A 56 11.17 -4.51 -17.80
CA TYR A 56 11.08 -5.87 -17.22
C TYR A 56 9.65 -6.29 -16.77
N PRO A 57 8.66 -6.31 -17.66
CA PRO A 57 7.25 -6.44 -17.30
C PRO A 57 6.95 -7.70 -16.47
N ASP A 58 7.47 -8.86 -16.86
CA ASP A 58 7.21 -10.12 -16.14
C ASP A 58 7.75 -10.09 -14.69
N LEU A 59 8.89 -9.44 -14.47
CA LEU A 59 9.49 -9.33 -13.14
C LEU A 59 8.67 -8.39 -12.25
N PHE A 60 8.31 -7.21 -12.76
CA PHE A 60 7.57 -6.24 -11.96
C PHE A 60 6.13 -6.66 -11.72
N ASN A 61 5.48 -7.32 -12.67
CA ASN A 61 4.17 -7.95 -12.47
C ASN A 61 4.21 -9.01 -11.35
N LEU A 62 5.25 -9.84 -11.33
CA LEU A 62 5.44 -10.83 -10.25
C LEU A 62 5.59 -10.13 -8.88
N ILE A 63 6.41 -9.08 -8.80
CA ILE A 63 6.64 -8.34 -7.55
C ILE A 63 5.37 -7.59 -7.13
N GLU A 64 4.63 -7.00 -8.06
CA GLU A 64 3.31 -6.39 -7.81
C GLU A 64 2.38 -7.40 -7.13
N HIS A 65 2.21 -8.58 -7.73
CA HIS A 65 1.33 -9.60 -7.16
C HIS A 65 1.80 -10.09 -5.79
N ILE A 66 3.12 -10.27 -5.58
CA ILE A 66 3.68 -10.64 -4.27
C ILE A 66 3.37 -9.55 -3.24
N THR A 67 3.58 -8.28 -3.57
CA THR A 67 3.34 -7.16 -2.65
C THR A 67 1.85 -6.96 -2.35
N THR A 68 0.98 -7.16 -3.33
CA THR A 68 -0.48 -7.18 -3.13
C THR A 68 -0.93 -8.34 -2.22
N CYS A 69 -0.33 -9.52 -2.39
CA CYS A 69 -0.59 -10.67 -1.51
C CYS A 69 -0.15 -10.37 -0.06
N LEU A 70 1.06 -9.83 0.12
CA LEU A 70 1.56 -9.41 1.43
C LEU A 70 0.69 -8.34 2.07
N ALA A 71 0.21 -7.36 1.30
CA ALA A 71 -0.73 -6.35 1.78
C ALA A 71 -1.99 -6.99 2.37
N SER A 72 -2.55 -7.97 1.65
CA SER A 72 -3.75 -8.71 2.07
C SER A 72 -3.51 -9.46 3.38
N ILE A 73 -2.36 -10.13 3.52
CA ILE A 73 -1.96 -10.82 4.75
C ILE A 73 -1.85 -9.83 5.91
N PHE A 74 -1.19 -8.69 5.73
CA PHE A 74 -1.04 -7.70 6.80
C PHE A 74 -2.38 -7.10 7.23
N ILE A 75 -3.27 -6.79 6.27
CA ILE A 75 -4.62 -6.31 6.59
C ILE A 75 -5.41 -7.37 7.37
N LEU A 76 -5.36 -8.64 6.96
CA LEU A 76 -6.02 -9.73 7.68
C LEU A 76 -5.48 -9.89 9.11
N VAL A 77 -4.16 -9.86 9.28
CA VAL A 77 -3.52 -9.92 10.60
C VAL A 77 -3.95 -8.74 11.47
N SER A 78 -4.07 -7.55 10.89
CA SER A 78 -4.53 -6.35 11.60
C SER A 78 -5.97 -6.48 12.10
N VAL A 79 -6.86 -6.99 11.24
CA VAL A 79 -8.26 -7.26 11.60
C VAL A 79 -8.34 -8.31 12.71
N TYR A 80 -7.59 -9.40 12.59
CA TYR A 80 -7.52 -10.44 13.63
C TYR A 80 -7.04 -9.89 14.98
N LYS A 81 -6.03 -9.02 14.96
CA LYS A 81 -5.51 -8.32 16.15
C LYS A 81 -6.39 -7.18 16.65
N LYS A 82 -7.48 -6.86 15.94
CA LYS A 82 -8.42 -5.76 16.25
C LYS A 82 -7.74 -4.40 16.38
N GLU A 83 -6.65 -4.15 15.65
CA GLU A 83 -5.85 -2.92 15.78
C GLU A 83 -6.67 -1.66 15.49
N LEU A 84 -7.61 -1.74 14.54
CA LEU A 84 -8.51 -0.64 14.18
C LEU A 84 -9.66 -0.41 15.17
N PHE A 85 -10.01 -1.40 15.98
CA PHE A 85 -11.16 -1.33 16.90
C PHE A 85 -10.77 -0.86 18.30
N TRP A 86 -9.47 -0.84 18.62
CA TRP A 86 -8.94 -0.50 19.95
C TRP A 86 -8.18 0.84 19.98
N SER A 87 -8.40 1.70 18.98
CA SER A 87 -8.01 3.11 19.05
C SER A 87 -8.92 3.87 20.04
N ARG A 88 -8.71 3.67 21.33
CA ARG A 88 -9.13 4.57 22.41
C ARG A 88 -7.90 5.11 23.13
#